data_AF-A0A9Q1EWN2-F1
#
_entry.id   AF-A0A9Q1EWN2-F1
#
_cell.length_a   1.000
_cell.length_b   1.000
_cell.length_c   1.000
_cell.angle_alpha   90.00
_cell.angle_beta   90.00
_cell.angle_gamma   90.00
#
_symmetry.space_group_name_H-M   'P 1'
#
loop_
_entity.id
_entity.type
_entity.pdbx_description
1 polymer ?
#
loop_
_entity_poly.entity_id
_entity_poly.type
_entity_poly.pdbx_seq_one_letter_code
_entity_poly.pdbx_strand_id
1 'polypeptide(L)'
;MVGYVKFLEGRQFVESVHEQVNAALLEHTLSSHPHFLDRFGQLLCWLPELHSLSAHAEDYLCDKNLSGEVPCNSLLIEMLHAKRACS
;
A
#
# COMPACT_ATOMS: atom_id res chain seq x y z
N MET A 1 8.40 3.96 6.21
CA MET A 1 7.29 2.98 6.09
C MET A 1 7.80 1.73 5.35
N VAL A 2 8.80 1.03 5.92
CA VAL A 2 9.48 -0.15 5.30
C VAL A 2 9.35 -1.39 6.20
N GLY A 3 8.37 -1.38 7.11
CA GLY A 3 8.18 -2.42 8.13
C GLY A 3 7.13 -3.48 7.80
N TYR A 4 6.36 -3.33 6.72
CA TYR A 4 5.16 -4.16 6.49
C TYR A 4 5.41 -5.49 5.80
N VAL A 5 6.56 -5.70 5.15
CA VAL A 5 6.89 -6.97 4.47
C VAL A 5 7.93 -7.74 5.28
N LYS A 6 7.49 -8.81 5.94
CA LYS A 6 8.36 -9.73 6.69
C LYS A 6 9.27 -10.47 5.69
N PHE A 7 10.54 -10.68 6.05
CA PHE A 7 11.53 -11.47 5.27
C PHE A 7 11.87 -10.98 3.86
N LEU A 8 11.91 -9.66 3.65
CA LEU A 8 12.28 -9.08 2.36
C LEU A 8 13.79 -9.18 2.10
N GLU A 9 14.19 -9.99 1.12
CA GLU A 9 15.55 -10.00 0.58
C GLU A 9 15.84 -8.65 -0.09
N GLY A 10 17.00 -8.05 0.22
CA GLY A 10 17.35 -6.73 -0.31
C GLY A 10 16.68 -5.55 0.42
N ARG A 11 16.38 -5.69 1.71
CA ARG A 11 15.79 -4.61 2.53
C ARG A 11 16.49 -3.25 2.37
N GLN A 12 17.83 -3.24 2.36
CA GLN A 12 18.61 -2.01 2.21
C GLN A 12 18.35 -1.29 0.87
N PHE A 13 18.13 -2.05 -0.21
CA PHE A 13 17.74 -1.48 -1.49
C PHE A 13 16.35 -0.86 -1.42
N VAL A 14 15.38 -1.56 -0.83
CA VAL A 14 14.02 -1.03 -0.65
C VAL A 14 14.00 0.23 0.23
N GLU A 15 14.80 0.26 1.29
CA GLU A 15 14.98 1.46 2.13
C GLU A 15 15.55 2.62 1.32
N SER A 16 16.62 2.40 0.54
CA SER A 16 17.21 3.45 -0.30
C SER A 16 16.24 4.00 -1.36
N VAL A 17 15.45 3.13 -1.99
CA VAL A 17 14.44 3.54 -2.97
C VAL A 17 13.32 4.32 -2.28
N HIS A 18 12.89 3.88 -1.08
CA HIS A 18 11.87 4.60 -0.32
C HIS A 18 12.33 6.01 0.06
N GLU A 19 13.57 6.17 0.52
CA GLU A 19 14.16 7.47 0.82
C GLU A 19 14.22 8.36 -0.43
N GLN A 20 14.68 7.81 -1.55
CA GLN A 20 14.77 8.54 -2.83
C GLN A 20 13.39 9.01 -3.31
N VAL A 21 12.37 8.15 -3.25
CA VAL A 21 10.99 8.49 -3.64
C VAL A 21 10.39 9.54 -2.71
N ASN A 22 10.61 9.44 -1.39
CA ASN A 22 10.15 10.44 -0.44
C ASN A 22 10.78 11.81 -0.71
N ALA A 23 12.09 11.86 -0.98
CA ALA A 23 12.80 13.09 -1.30
C ALA A 23 12.25 13.73 -2.59
N ALA A 24 12.07 12.93 -3.65
CA ALA A 24 11.51 13.41 -4.91
C ALA A 24 10.06 13.90 -4.76
N LEU A 25 9.24 13.20 -3.98
CA LEU A 25 7.86 13.60 -3.71
C LEU A 25 7.80 14.92 -2.92
N LEU A 26 8.66 15.10 -1.92
CA LEU A 26 8.78 16.34 -1.17
C LEU A 26 9.14 17.51 -2.09
N GLU A 27 10.21 17.37 -2.88
CA GLU A 27 10.64 18.39 -3.85
C GLU A 27 9.53 18.72 -4.86
N HIS A 28 8.83 17.71 -5.37
CA HIS A 28 7.70 17.90 -6.28
C HIS A 28 6.55 18.67 -5.63
N THR A 29 6.20 18.38 -4.37
CA THR A 29 5.14 19.10 -3.67
C THR A 29 5.48 20.56 -3.42
N LEU A 30 6.73 20.85 -3.05
CA LEU A 30 7.21 22.23 -2.83
C LEU A 30 7.26 23.04 -4.12
N SER A 31 7.73 22.44 -5.22
CA SER A 31 7.83 23.11 -6.52
C SER A 31 6.46 23.32 -7.19
N SER A 32 5.58 22.32 -7.12
CA SER A 32 4.30 22.35 -7.85
C SER A 32 3.17 23.01 -7.06
N HIS A 33 3.27 23.06 -5.73
CA HIS A 33 2.22 23.60 -4.85
C HIS A 33 2.82 24.48 -3.74
N PRO A 34 3.51 25.60 -4.07
CA PRO A 34 4.22 26.42 -3.09
C PRO A 34 3.33 27.05 -2.02
N HIS A 35 2.03 27.18 -2.28
CA HIS A 35 1.04 27.71 -1.33
C HIS A 35 0.54 26.66 -0.31
N PHE A 36 0.83 25.37 -0.53
CA PHE A 36 0.44 24.27 0.35
C PHE A 36 1.69 23.66 1.01
N LEU A 37 2.18 24.34 2.04
CA LEU A 37 3.44 23.99 2.73
C LEU A 37 3.49 22.57 3.30
N ASP A 38 2.34 21.96 3.62
CA ASP A 38 2.27 20.62 4.21
C ASP A 38 1.57 19.59 3.30
N ARG A 39 1.58 19.81 1.98
CA ARG A 39 0.97 18.85 1.03
C ARG A 39 1.60 17.47 1.11
N PHE A 40 2.92 17.41 1.35
CA PHE A 40 3.64 16.16 1.54
C PHE A 40 3.15 15.40 2.78
N GLY A 41 3.07 16.06 3.93
CA GLY A 41 2.58 15.46 5.17
C GLY A 41 1.15 14.96 5.04
N GLN A 42 0.28 15.76 4.42
CA GLN A 42 -1.10 15.36 4.13
C GLN A 42 -1.15 14.09 3.28
N LEU A 43 -0.41 14.01 2.17
CA LEU A 43 -0.37 12.82 1.31
C LEU A 43 0.09 11.57 2.09
N LEU A 44 1.07 11.72 2.99
CA LEU A 44 1.50 10.62 3.85
C LEU A 44 0.43 10.20 4.87
N CYS A 45 -0.37 11.13 5.39
CA CYS A 45 -1.49 10.81 6.29
C CYS A 45 -2.60 10.02 5.61
N TRP A 46 -2.80 10.17 4.29
CA TRP A 46 -3.76 9.36 3.53
C TRP A 46 -3.32 7.90 3.35
N LEU A 47 -2.02 7.60 3.41
CA LEU A 47 -1.51 6.24 3.19
C LEU A 47 -2.04 5.22 4.22
N PRO A 48 -2.03 5.50 5.55
CA PRO A 48 -2.70 4.67 6.54
C PRO A 48 -4.19 4.47 6.29
N GLU A 49 -4.91 5.52 5.89
CA GLU A 49 -6.35 5.43 5.61
C GLU A 49 -6.63 4.52 4.42
N LEU A 50 -5.86 4.66 3.34
CA LEU A 50 -5.94 3.79 2.16
C LEU A 50 -5.62 2.34 2.50
N HIS A 51 -4.63 2.11 3.37
CA HIS A 51 -4.30 0.76 3.84
C HIS A 51 -5.40 0.17 4.74
N SER A 52 -6.06 0.98 5.56
CA SER A 52 -7.22 0.53 6.34
C SER A 52 -8.38 0.16 5.42
N LEU A 53 -8.68 0.98 4.41
CA LEU A 53 -9.73 0.72 3.44
C LEU A 53 -9.46 -0.56 2.63
N SER A 54 -8.21 -0.78 2.20
CA SER A 54 -7.85 -2.00 1.48
C SER A 54 -8.01 -3.25 2.33
N ALA A 55 -7.64 -3.19 3.62
CA ALA A 55 -7.87 -4.30 4.55
C ALA A 55 -9.37 -4.64 4.69
N HIS A 56 -10.23 -3.64 4.83
CA HIS A 56 -11.68 -3.86 4.87
C HIS A 56 -12.23 -4.43 3.55
N ALA A 57 -11.71 -3.96 2.42
CA ALA A 57 -12.10 -4.48 1.10
C ALA A 57 -11.67 -5.94 0.91
N GLU A 58 -10.50 -6.33 1.43
CA GLU A 58 -10.04 -7.71 1.43
C GLU A 58 -10.93 -8.62 2.27
N ASP A 59 -11.31 -8.20 3.48
CA ASP A 59 -12.24 -8.97 4.31
C ASP A 59 -13.59 -9.17 3.61
N TYR A 60 -14.12 -8.11 3.01
CA TYR A 60 -15.34 -8.18 2.20
C TYR A 60 -15.21 -9.13 1.01
N LEU A 61 -14.09 -9.07 0.28
CA LEU A 61 -13.82 -9.96 -0.84
C LEU A 61 -13.71 -11.43 -0.39
N CYS A 62 -13.21 -11.67 0.82
CA CYS A 62 -13.13 -13.01 1.37
C CYS A 62 -14.50 -13.59 1.70
N ASP A 63 -15.38 -12.79 2.29
CA ASP A 63 -16.77 -13.19 2.56
C ASP A 63 -17.49 -13.52 1.25
N LYS A 64 -17.26 -12.73 0.20
CA LYS A 64 -17.81 -12.96 -1.15
C LYS A 64 -17.23 -14.18 -1.86
N ASN A 65 -15.94 -14.46 -1.66
CA ASN A 65 -15.33 -15.69 -2.18
C ASN A 65 -15.92 -16.94 -1.49
N LEU A 66 -16.15 -16.89 -0.18
CA LEU A 66 -16.79 -17.97 0.58
C LEU A 66 -18.25 -18.19 0.18
N SER A 67 -18.97 -17.13 -0.22
CA SER A 67 -20.34 -17.25 -0.73
C SER A 67 -20.44 -17.80 -2.16
N GLY A 68 -19.31 -17.99 -2.86
CA GLY A 68 -19.26 -18.50 -4.23
C GLY A 68 -19.67 -17.47 -5.28
N GLU A 69 -19.78 -16.19 -4.90
CA GLU A 69 -20.13 -15.09 -5.82
C GLU A 69 -18.95 -14.61 -6.68
N VAL A 70 -17.72 -15.05 -6.38
CA VAL A 70 -16.50 -14.63 -7.07
C VAL A 70 -15.87 -15.81 -7.82
N PRO A 71 -15.46 -15.64 -9.10
CA PRO A 71 -14.74 -16.67 -9.84
C PRO A 71 -13.40 -17.03 -9.16
N CYS A 72 -13.25 -18.30 -8.76
CA CYS A 72 -12.09 -18.81 -8.02
C CYS A 72 -10.77 -18.81 -8.81
N ASN A 73 -10.81 -18.57 -10.12
CA ASN A 73 -9.66 -18.60 -11.05
C ASN A 73 -9.27 -17.19 -11.54
N SER A 74 -9.47 -16.18 -10.70
CA SER A 74 -9.04 -14.81 -10.98
C SER A 74 -7.79 -14.44 -10.18
N LEU A 75 -6.90 -13.64 -10.78
CA LEU A 75 -5.72 -13.07 -10.12
C LEU A 75 -6.08 -12.39 -8.79
N LEU A 76 -7.28 -11.80 -8.71
CA LEU A 76 -7.81 -11.17 -7.51
C LEU A 76 -7.88 -12.15 -6.32
N ILE A 77 -8.39 -13.37 -6.55
CA ILE A 77 -8.49 -14.42 -5.53
C ILE A 77 -7.12 -15.03 -5.23
N GLU A 78 -6.26 -15.19 -6.23
CA GLU A 78 -4.88 -15.66 -6.03
C GLU A 78 -4.08 -14.71 -5.12
N MET A 79 -4.17 -13.39 -5.36
CA MET A 79 -3.52 -12.36 -4.52
C MET A 79 -4.08 -12.37 -3.09
N LEU A 80 -5.39 -12.55 -2.94
CA LEU A 80 -6.06 -12.62 -1.64
C LEU A 80 -5.61 -13.83 -0.81
N HIS A 81 -5.50 -15.00 -1.44
CA HIS A 81 -4.96 -16.19 -0.80
C HIS A 81 -3.47 -16.03 -0.43
N ALA A 82 -2.65 -15.50 -1.33
CA ALA A 82 -1.22 -15.28 -1.07
C ALA A 82 -0.97 -14.34 0.11
N LYS A 83 -1.74 -13.24 0.21
CA LYS A 83 -1.60 -12.28 1.31
C LYS A 83 -1.93 -12.91 2.67
N ARG A 84 -2.95 -13.76 2.72
CA ARG A 84 -3.33 -14.51 3.94
C ARG A 84 -2.32 -15.57 4.34
N ALA A 85 -1.70 -16.25 3.36
CA ALA A 85 -0.65 -17.23 3.63
C ALA A 85 0.64 -16.62 4.22
N CYS A 86 0.88 -15.32 3.94
CA CYS A 86 2.06 -14.58 4.40
C CYS A 86 1.85 -13.73 5.66
N SER A 87 0.62 -13.63 6.19
CA SER A 87 0.29 -12.83 7.37
C SER A 87 0.67 -13.55 8.67
#